data_AF-A0A941SVW3-F1
#
_entry.id   AF-A0A941SVW3-F1
#
_cell.length_a   1.000
_cell.length_b   1.000
_cell.length_c   1.000
_cell.angle_alpha   90.00
_cell.angle_beta   90.00
_cell.angle_gamma   90.00
#
_symmetry.space_group_name_H-M   'P 1'
#
loop_
_entity.id
_entity.type
_entity.pdbx_description
1 polymer ?
#
loop_
_entity_poly.entity_id
_entity_poly.type
_entity_poly.pdbx_seq_one_letter_code
_entity_poly.pdbx_strand_id
1 'polypeptide(L)' 'MANYLLVHGAWGGAWYWRPVQHALIRAGHHAQAVTLTGLGERAHLLSPAITLETHIADVRAALAAEELADC' A
#
# COMPACT_ATOMS: atom_id res chain seq x y z
N MET A 1 -15.61 13.21 1.57
CA MET A 1 -14.30 12.92 0.94
C MET A 1 -13.37 12.43 2.04
N ALA A 2 -12.62 11.35 1.78
CA ALA A 2 -11.68 10.76 2.74
C ALA A 2 -10.49 10.15 1.99
N ASN A 3 -9.38 9.94 2.71
CA ASN A 3 -8.14 9.40 2.18
C ASN A 3 -7.98 7.94 2.64
N TYR A 4 -7.73 7.03 1.69
CA TYR A 4 -7.51 5.61 1.97
C TYR A 4 -6.15 5.17 1.45
N LEU A 5 -5.33 4.60 2.33
CA LEU A 5 -4.16 3.81 1.95
C LEU A 5 -4.45 2.33 2.22
N LEU A 6 -4.51 1.55 1.14
CA LEU A 6 -4.85 0.14 1.17
C LEU A 6 -3.56 -0.69 1.25
N VAL A 7 -3.40 -1.38 2.38
CA VAL A 7 -2.23 -2.23 2.68
C VAL A 7 -2.66 -3.70 2.58
N HIS A 8 -1.96 -4.49 1.78
CA HIS A 8 -2.26 -5.92 1.64
C HIS A 8 -1.64 -6.78 2.76
N GLY A 9 -2.13 -7.99 2.93
CA GLY A 9 -1.56 -8.99 3.85
C GLY A 9 -0.41 -9.80 3.24
N ALA A 10 0.00 -10.88 3.90
CA ALA A 10 1.10 -11.74 3.42
C ALA A 10 0.86 -12.24 1.98
N TRP A 11 1.94 -12.29 1.19
CA TRP A 11 1.98 -12.77 -0.21
C TRP A 11 1.12 -11.99 -1.23
N GLY A 12 0.56 -10.85 -0.84
CA GLY A 12 -0.21 -9.97 -1.72
C GLY A 12 0.61 -8.95 -2.51
N GLY A 13 -0.10 -8.01 -3.13
CA GLY A 13 0.42 -6.79 -3.74
C GLY A 13 -0.71 -5.78 -3.90
N ALA A 14 -0.40 -4.54 -4.27
CA ALA A 14 -1.37 -3.48 -4.50
C ALA A 14 -2.48 -3.89 -5.50
N TRP A 15 -2.16 -4.77 -6.44
CA TRP A 15 -3.09 -5.32 -7.43
C TRP A 15 -4.33 -5.98 -6.82
N TYR A 16 -4.24 -6.51 -5.58
CA TYR A 16 -5.35 -7.15 -4.86
C TYR A 16 -6.47 -6.16 -4.57
N TRP A 17 -6.12 -4.89 -4.37
CA TRP A 17 -7.05 -3.83 -4.00
C TRP A 17 -7.67 -3.09 -5.17
N ARG A 18 -7.29 -3.38 -6.43
CA ARG A 18 -7.80 -2.65 -7.62
C ARG A 18 -9.32 -2.48 -7.64
N PRO A 19 -10.15 -3.51 -7.40
CA PRO A 19 -11.60 -3.33 -7.38
C PRO A 19 -12.09 -2.37 -6.29
N VAL A 20 -11.49 -2.46 -5.09
CA VAL A 20 -11.83 -1.62 -3.92
C VAL A 20 -11.38 -0.19 -4.14
N GLN A 21 -10.15 0.02 -4.61
CA GLN A 21 -9.60 1.32 -4.96
C GLN A 21 -10.50 2.02 -5.98
N HIS A 22 -10.89 1.34 -7.06
CA HIS A 22 -11.80 1.90 -8.06
C HIS A 22 -13.19 2.23 -7.48
N ALA A 23 -13.71 1.42 -6.56
CA ALA A 23 -15.00 1.70 -5.92
C ALA A 23 -14.93 2.96 -5.03
N LEU A 24 -13.86 3.10 -4.23
CA LEU A 24 -13.64 4.27 -3.38
C LEU A 24 -13.47 5.55 -4.20
N ILE A 25 -12.70 5.49 -5.28
CA ILE A 25 -12.53 6.62 -6.21
C ILE A 25 -13.86 7.03 -6.83
N ARG A 26 -14.67 6.06 -7.32
CA ARG A 26 -16.00 6.36 -7.87
C ARG A 26 -16.96 6.96 -6.83
N ALA A 27 -16.78 6.65 -5.55
CA ALA A 27 -17.55 7.23 -4.45
C ALA A 27 -17.05 8.63 -4.03
N GLY A 28 -16.03 9.19 -4.69
CA GLY A 28 -15.50 10.52 -4.40
C GLY A 28 -14.48 10.57 -3.27
N HIS A 29 -13.80 9.45 -2.98
CA HIS A 29 -12.68 9.37 -2.06
C HIS A 29 -11.34 9.33 -2.79
N HIS A 30 -10.25 9.70 -2.11
CA HIS A 30 -8.89 9.43 -2.58
C HIS A 30 -8.49 8.04 -2.08
N ALA A 31 -7.98 7.17 -2.96
CA ALA A 31 -7.58 5.83 -2.58
C ALA A 31 -6.33 5.39 -3.33
N GLN A 32 -5.34 4.91 -2.59
CA GLN A 32 -4.08 4.37 -3.10
C GLN A 32 -3.81 3.01 -2.49
N ALA A 33 -3.10 2.15 -3.22
CA ALA A 33 -2.70 0.84 -2.73
C ALA A 33 -1.18 0.71 -2.80
N VAL A 34 -0.57 0.21 -1.73
CA VAL A 34 0.88 0.03 -1.63
C VAL A 34 1.24 -1.45 -1.72
N THR A 35 2.37 -1.74 -2.36
CA THR A 35 2.99 -3.07 -2.31
C THR A 35 4.18 -3.05 -1.37
N LEU A 36 4.18 -3.98 -0.42
CA LEU A 36 5.24 -4.14 0.56
C LEU A 36 6.49 -4.77 -0.07
N THR A 37 7.65 -4.38 0.40
CA THR A 37 8.96 -4.86 -0.07
C THR A 37 9.05 -6.38 0.01
N GLY A 38 9.56 -7.03 -1.05
CA GLY A 38 9.68 -8.48 -1.13
C GLY A 38 8.39 -9.22 -1.51
N LEU A 39 7.28 -8.52 -1.74
CA LEU A 39 5.98 -9.09 -2.13
C LEU A 39 5.48 -8.48 -3.45
N GLY A 40 4.49 -9.11 -4.09
CA GLY A 40 3.86 -8.59 -5.31
C GLY A 40 4.85 -8.25 -6.43
N GLU A 41 4.74 -7.05 -7.01
CA GLU A 41 5.68 -6.55 -8.02
C GLU A 41 7.09 -6.28 -7.46
N ARG A 42 7.22 -6.18 -6.13
CA ARG A 42 8.50 -6.04 -5.41
C ARG A 42 9.08 -7.39 -4.97
N ALA A 43 8.57 -8.51 -5.48
CA ALA A 43 9.05 -9.86 -5.13
C ALA A 43 10.56 -10.07 -5.41
N HIS A 44 11.12 -9.34 -6.38
CA HIS A 44 12.56 -9.38 -6.68
C HIS A 44 13.45 -8.83 -5.55
N LEU A 45 12.87 -8.13 -4.56
CA LEU A 45 13.57 -7.64 -3.36
C LEU A 45 13.48 -8.62 -2.18
N LEU A 46 12.85 -9.79 -2.35
CA LEU A 46 12.68 -10.76 -1.28
C LEU A 46 14.03 -11.20 -0.72
N SER A 47 14.21 -11.04 0.58
CA SER A 47 15.44 -11.40 1.27
C SER A 47 15.17 -11.74 2.74
N PRO A 48 16.04 -12.52 3.41
CA PRO A 48 15.90 -12.83 4.83
C PRO A 48 16.09 -11.62 5.76
N ALA A 49 16.49 -10.46 5.23
CA ALA A 49 16.66 -9.24 6.00
C ALA A 49 15.35 -8.45 6.20
N ILE A 50 14.27 -8.83 5.51
CA ILE A 50 12.97 -8.15 5.62
C ILE A 50 12.36 -8.42 7.00
N THR A 51 11.97 -7.35 7.69
CA THR A 51 11.27 -7.41 8.98
C THR A 51 9.95 -6.65 8.93
N LEU A 52 9.19 -6.70 10.02
CA LEU A 52 7.99 -5.87 10.16
C LEU A 52 8.33 -4.38 10.03
N GLU A 53 9.46 -3.93 10.56
CA GLU A 53 9.94 -2.55 10.43
C GLU A 53 10.16 -2.15 8.97
N THR A 54 10.60 -3.07 8.10
CA THR A 54 10.68 -2.83 6.66
C THR A 54 9.31 -2.49 6.09
N HIS A 55 8.29 -3.28 6.44
CA HIS A 55 6.92 -3.05 5.95
C HIS A 55 6.27 -1.80 6.57
N ILE A 56 6.56 -1.48 7.83
CA ILE A 56 6.14 -0.21 8.45
C ILE A 56 6.77 0.96 7.69
N ALA A 57 8.05 0.86 7.32
CA ALA A 57 8.73 1.89 6.54
C ALA A 57 8.12 2.06 5.15
N ASP A 58 7.75 0.96 4.46
CA ASP A 58 7.05 1.02 3.17
C ASP A 58 5.72 1.80 3.28
N VAL A 59 4.93 1.53 4.33
CA VAL A 59 3.65 2.24 4.55
C VAL A 59 3.88 3.71 4.88
N ARG A 60 4.86 4.03 5.75
CA ARG A 60 5.21 5.42 6.07
C ARG A 60 5.69 6.20 4.83
N ALA A 61 6.48 5.56 3.99
CA ALA A 61 6.94 6.15 2.74
C ALA A 61 5.77 6.41 1.77
N ALA A 62 4.82 5.48 1.68
CA ALA A 62 3.62 5.67 0.87
C ALA A 62 2.73 6.82 1.38
N LEU A 63 2.52 6.92 2.70
CA LEU A 63 1.78 8.04 3.30
C LEU A 63 2.44 9.38 2.97
N ALA A 64 3.77 9.47 3.06
CA ALA A 64 4.52 10.67 2.76
C ALA A 64 4.49 11.03 1.26
N ALA A 65 4.62 10.03 0.37
CA ALA A 65 4.62 10.25 -1.07
C ALA A 65 3.27 10.74 -1.62
N GLU A 66 2.18 10.31 -1.01
CA GLU A 66 0.81 10.69 -1.39
C GLU A 66 0.31 11.95 -0.65
N GLU A 67 1.21 12.62 0.09
CA GLU A 67 0.89 13.79 0.93
C GLU A 67 -0.35 13.57 1.83
N LEU A 68 -0.57 12.33 2.27
CA LEU A 68 -1.66 11.96 3.16
C LEU A 68 -1.28 12.36 4.60
N ALA A 69 -1.17 13.67 4.82
CA ALA A 69 -1.22 14.22 6.16
C ALA A 69 -2.66 14.09 6.67
N ASP A 70 -2.82 13.60 7.90
CA ASP A 70 -4.10 13.48 8.62
C ASP A 70 -5.04 12.33 8.20
N CYS A 71 -4.52 11.09 8.14
CA CYS A 71 -5.33 9.87 8.29
C CYS A 71 -5.57 9.51 9.76
#